data_AF-A0A095YE72-F1
#
_entry.id   AF-A0A095YE72-F1
#
_cell.length_a   1.000
_cell.length_b   1.000
_cell.length_c   1.000
_cell.angle_alpha   90.00
_cell.angle_beta   90.00
_cell.angle_gamma   90.00
#
_symmetry.space_group_name_H-M   'P 1'
#
loop_
_entity.id
_entity.type
_entity.pdbx_description
1 polymer ?
#
loop_
_entity_poly.entity_id
_entity_poly.type
_entity_poly.pdbx_seq_one_letter_code
_entity_poly.pdbx_strand_id
1 'polypeptide(L)'
;MTAFLAGCSAKDPDEALCEDMVKAVNATGARSSDELEDSDKKLKAGRNLQIAAHNNKGSQYSDALELYGRFTEAEAKADHESSNPEYREEKWVLEVRMNEERTEEKVDEFYKKCLAFRDE
;
A
#
# COMPACT_ATOMS: atom_id res chain seq x y z
N MET A 1 -22.97 14.05 39.00
CA MET A 1 -23.42 14.42 37.64
C MET A 1 -22.19 14.68 36.80
N THR A 2 -22.21 14.09 35.60
CA THR A 2 -21.41 14.45 34.41
C THR A 2 -19.96 13.97 34.34
N ALA A 3 -19.84 12.71 33.88
CA ALA A 3 -18.95 12.24 32.82
C ALA A 3 -17.59 12.93 32.64
N PHE A 4 -16.54 12.30 33.18
CA PHE A 4 -15.24 12.34 32.53
C PHE A 4 -15.36 11.52 31.23
N LEU A 5 -15.71 12.20 30.15
CA LEU A 5 -15.46 11.73 28.79
C LEU A 5 -13.94 11.63 28.64
N ALA A 6 -13.37 10.51 29.06
CA ALA A 6 -12.11 10.05 28.50
C ALA A 6 -12.40 9.83 27.02
N GLY A 7 -12.20 10.89 26.23
CA GLY A 7 -12.26 10.82 24.79
C GLY A 7 -11.22 9.81 24.37
N CYS A 8 -11.67 8.60 24.04
CA CYS A 8 -10.95 7.73 23.14
C CYS A 8 -10.76 8.56 21.87
N SER A 9 -9.62 9.23 21.73
CA SER A 9 -9.21 9.81 20.46
C SER A 9 -9.10 8.62 19.52
N ALA A 10 -10.16 8.34 18.76
CA ALA A 10 -10.07 7.41 17.66
C ALA A 10 -8.94 7.94 16.79
N LYS A 11 -7.87 7.15 16.65
CA LYS A 11 -6.70 7.52 15.87
C LYS A 11 -7.18 7.90 14.46
N ASP A 12 -6.66 8.99 13.91
CA ASP A 12 -7.00 9.40 12.55
C ASP A 12 -6.74 8.20 11.61
N PRO A 13 -7.72 7.75 10.81
CA PRO A 13 -7.54 6.62 9.92
C PRO A 13 -6.36 6.78 8.94
N ASP A 14 -6.06 8.02 8.52
CA ASP A 14 -4.92 8.31 7.64
C ASP A 14 -3.58 8.16 8.41
N GLU A 15 -3.54 8.52 9.69
CA GLU A 15 -2.37 8.33 10.57
C GLU A 15 -2.14 6.85 10.89
N ALA A 16 -3.21 6.11 11.20
CA ALA A 16 -3.15 4.67 11.44
C ALA A 16 -2.68 3.92 10.18
N LEU A 17 -3.18 4.31 9.01
CA LEU A 17 -2.73 3.77 7.73
C LEU A 17 -1.25 4.08 7.47
N CYS A 18 -0.80 5.31 7.72
CA CYS A 18 0.62 5.70 7.61
C CYS A 18 1.53 4.81 8.46
N GLU A 19 1.18 4.56 9.72
CA GLU A 19 1.98 3.68 10.59
C GLU A 19 2.01 2.23 10.10
N ASP A 20 0.88 1.69 9.66
CA ASP A 20 0.81 0.32 9.18
C ASP A 20 1.53 0.14 7.85
N MET A 21 1.53 1.16 6.99
CA MET A 21 2.32 1.22 5.77
C MET A 21 3.83 1.23 6.05
N VAL A 22 4.28 2.01 7.03
CA VAL A 22 5.69 2.02 7.44
C VAL A 22 6.10 0.64 8.00
N LYS A 23 5.25 0.01 8.82
CA LYS A 23 5.48 -1.37 9.29
C LYS A 23 5.52 -2.36 8.12
N ALA A 24 4.62 -2.21 7.15
CA ALA A 24 4.53 -3.05 5.96
C ALA A 24 5.81 -3.01 5.13
N VAL A 25 6.34 -1.81 4.87
CA VAL A 25 7.61 -1.61 4.15
C VAL A 25 8.78 -2.15 4.96
N ASN A 26 8.90 -1.82 6.24
CA ASN A 26 9.97 -2.34 7.10
C ASN A 26 9.97 -3.87 7.21
N ALA A 27 8.79 -4.48 7.19
CA ALA A 27 8.66 -5.94 7.24
C ALA A 27 9.21 -6.63 5.99
N THR A 28 9.38 -5.94 4.86
CA THR A 28 10.03 -6.50 3.66
C THR A 28 11.51 -6.79 3.91
N GLY A 29 12.14 -6.08 4.85
CA GLY A 29 13.59 -6.13 5.08
C GLY A 29 14.41 -5.41 4.00
N ALA A 30 13.75 -4.65 3.11
CA ALA A 30 14.44 -3.74 2.18
C ALA A 30 15.08 -2.58 2.95
N ARG A 31 16.32 -2.24 2.59
CA ARG A 31 17.06 -1.10 3.14
C ARG A 31 17.13 0.10 2.21
N SER A 32 16.64 -0.04 0.99
CA SER A 32 16.55 0.99 -0.02
C SER A 32 15.39 0.71 -0.98
N SER A 33 15.00 1.71 -1.76
CA SER A 33 14.06 1.56 -2.88
C SER A 33 14.51 0.50 -3.88
N ASP A 34 15.80 0.47 -4.22
CA ASP A 34 16.36 -0.48 -5.19
C ASP A 34 16.23 -1.92 -4.71
N GLU A 35 16.30 -2.15 -3.39
CA GLU A 35 16.07 -3.48 -2.83
C GLU A 35 14.59 -3.91 -2.89
N LEU A 36 13.64 -2.99 -3.05
CA LEU A 36 12.22 -3.33 -3.25
C LEU A 36 11.94 -3.82 -4.68
N GLU A 37 12.89 -3.70 -5.61
CA GLU A 37 12.77 -4.28 -6.95
C GLU A 37 12.98 -5.81 -6.97
N ASP A 38 13.56 -6.37 -5.91
CA ASP A 38 13.63 -7.83 -5.73
C ASP A 38 12.21 -8.43 -5.68
N SER A 39 11.94 -9.44 -6.52
CA SER A 39 10.60 -9.97 -6.70
C SER A 39 9.98 -10.52 -5.41
N ASP A 40 10.77 -11.14 -4.53
CA ASP A 40 10.25 -11.66 -3.25
C ASP A 40 9.89 -10.52 -2.29
N LYS A 41 10.74 -9.49 -2.22
CA LYS A 41 10.47 -8.30 -1.42
C LYS A 41 9.28 -7.51 -1.96
N LYS A 42 9.15 -7.40 -3.28
CA LYS A 42 8.03 -6.75 -3.98
C LYS A 42 6.72 -7.48 -3.76
N LEU A 43 6.72 -8.81 -3.88
CA LEU A 43 5.55 -9.65 -3.57
C LEU A 43 5.11 -9.45 -2.11
N LYS A 44 6.06 -9.43 -1.18
CA LYS A 44 5.79 -9.20 0.24
C LYS A 44 5.31 -7.78 0.51
N ALA A 45 5.88 -6.78 -0.14
CA ALA A 45 5.44 -5.39 -0.08
C ALA A 45 3.97 -5.30 -0.52
N GLY A 46 3.65 -5.78 -1.72
CA GLY A 46 2.30 -5.78 -2.27
C GLY A 46 1.25 -6.38 -1.34
N ARG A 47 1.56 -7.51 -0.70
CA ARG A 47 0.67 -8.14 0.29
C ARG A 47 0.53 -7.33 1.57
N ASN A 48 1.64 -6.80 2.10
CA ASN A 48 1.59 -6.01 3.33
C ASN A 48 0.82 -4.69 3.13
N LEU A 49 0.94 -4.08 1.95
CA LEU A 49 0.17 -2.90 1.55
C LEU A 49 -1.33 -3.18 1.55
N GLN A 50 -1.75 -4.30 0.95
CA GLN A 50 -3.15 -4.75 0.96
C GLN A 50 -3.68 -4.94 2.39
N ILE A 51 -2.89 -5.54 3.28
CA ILE A 51 -3.26 -5.74 4.69
C ILE A 51 -3.40 -4.39 5.41
N ALA A 52 -2.44 -3.47 5.23
CA ALA A 52 -2.48 -2.15 5.85
C ALA A 52 -3.72 -1.36 5.40
N ALA A 53 -4.03 -1.37 4.10
CA ALA A 53 -5.24 -0.78 3.56
C ALA A 53 -6.52 -1.40 4.14
N HIS A 54 -6.58 -2.75 4.19
CA HIS A 54 -7.75 -3.47 4.70
C HIS A 54 -8.01 -3.20 6.19
N ASN A 55 -6.96 -3.03 6.99
CA ASN A 55 -7.09 -2.71 8.42
C ASN A 55 -7.55 -1.26 8.64
N ASN A 56 -7.37 -0.39 7.65
CA ASN A 56 -7.61 1.05 7.78
C ASN A 56 -8.63 1.58 6.74
N LYS A 57 -9.71 0.82 6.49
CA LYS A 57 -10.80 1.19 5.54
C LYS A 57 -11.49 2.53 5.82
N GLY A 58 -11.28 3.10 7.01
CA GLY A 58 -11.76 4.45 7.34
C GLY A 58 -10.96 5.57 6.66
N SER A 59 -9.77 5.27 6.12
CA SER A 59 -8.96 6.22 5.38
C SER A 59 -9.48 6.37 3.95
N GLN A 60 -9.51 7.61 3.47
CA GLN A 60 -9.83 7.94 2.06
C GLN A 60 -8.81 7.36 1.06
N TYR A 61 -7.64 6.94 1.54
CA TYR A 61 -6.54 6.39 0.72
C TYR A 61 -6.50 4.86 0.70
N SER A 62 -7.30 4.19 1.55
CA SER A 62 -7.27 2.75 1.72
C SER A 62 -7.50 2.00 0.40
N ASP A 63 -8.56 2.31 -0.36
CA ASP A 63 -8.86 1.65 -1.63
C ASP A 63 -7.72 1.81 -2.66
N ALA A 64 -7.13 3.01 -2.75
CA ALA A 64 -6.02 3.28 -3.66
C ALA A 64 -4.78 2.46 -3.28
N LEU A 65 -4.47 2.37 -1.98
CA LEU A 65 -3.33 1.60 -1.48
C LEU A 65 -3.55 0.09 -1.58
N GLU A 66 -4.80 -0.37 -1.43
CA GLU A 66 -5.14 -1.78 -1.68
C GLU A 66 -4.92 -2.12 -3.15
N LEU A 67 -5.41 -1.28 -4.07
CA LEU A 67 -5.23 -1.47 -5.51
C LEU A 67 -3.75 -1.43 -5.91
N TYR A 68 -2.99 -0.47 -5.37
CA TYR A 68 -1.55 -0.37 -5.57
C TYR A 68 -0.79 -1.61 -5.05
N GLY A 69 -1.19 -2.12 -3.87
CA GLY A 69 -0.62 -3.34 -3.31
C GLY A 69 -0.89 -4.59 -4.16
N ARG A 70 -2.11 -4.68 -4.73
CA ARG A 70 -2.47 -5.77 -5.67
C ARG A 70 -1.67 -5.69 -6.97
N PHE A 71 -1.52 -4.50 -7.54
CA PHE A 71 -0.70 -4.29 -8.73
C PHE A 71 0.76 -4.67 -8.46
N THR A 72 1.33 -4.23 -7.34
CA THR A 72 2.71 -4.56 -6.93
C THR A 72 2.90 -6.08 -6.81
N GLU A 73 1.93 -6.80 -6.23
CA GLU A 73 1.97 -8.26 -6.15
C GLU A 73 1.88 -8.92 -7.52
N ALA A 74 0.95 -8.47 -8.39
CA ALA A 74 0.78 -9.02 -9.73
C ALA A 74 2.01 -8.77 -10.61
N GLU A 75 2.63 -7.59 -10.48
CA GLU A 75 3.89 -7.27 -11.14
C GLU A 75 5.02 -8.20 -10.69
N ALA A 76 5.19 -8.42 -9.39
CA ALA A 76 6.18 -9.36 -8.88
C ALA A 76 5.98 -10.79 -9.41
N LYS A 77 4.73 -11.26 -9.50
CA LYS A 77 4.39 -12.57 -10.09
C LYS A 77 4.73 -12.61 -11.57
N ALA A 78 4.40 -11.56 -12.33
CA ALA A 78 4.69 -11.48 -13.75
C ALA A 78 6.19 -11.41 -14.04
N ASP A 79 6.97 -10.74 -13.19
CA ASP A 79 8.43 -10.68 -13.32
C ASP A 79 9.06 -12.06 -13.03
N HIS A 80 8.59 -12.75 -11.98
CA HIS A 80 9.08 -14.07 -11.59
C HIS A 80 8.73 -15.17 -12.60
N GLU A 81 7.51 -15.15 -13.15
CA GLU A 81 7.03 -16.11 -14.14
C GLU A 81 6.60 -15.41 -15.43
N SER A 82 7.57 -14.77 -16.10
CA SER A 82 7.34 -13.98 -17.31
C SER A 82 6.67 -14.74 -18.46
N SER A 83 6.74 -16.07 -18.49
CA SER A 83 6.04 -16.90 -19.47
C SER A 83 4.56 -17.14 -19.15
N ASN A 84 4.11 -16.95 -17.91
CA ASN A 84 2.74 -17.20 -17.48
C ASN A 84 1.79 -16.09 -18.01
N PRO A 85 0.85 -16.41 -18.93
CA PRO A 85 -0.05 -15.41 -19.50
C PRO A 85 -1.04 -14.84 -18.49
N GLU A 86 -1.46 -15.63 -17.49
CA GLU A 86 -2.45 -15.19 -16.50
C GLU A 86 -1.90 -14.07 -15.62
N TYR A 87 -0.62 -14.15 -15.23
CA TYR A 87 0.02 -13.10 -14.43
C TYR A 87 0.24 -11.80 -15.21
N ARG A 88 0.54 -11.90 -16.51
CA ARG A 88 0.64 -10.72 -17.38
C ARG A 88 -0.73 -10.06 -17.58
N GLU A 89 -1.78 -10.86 -17.76
CA GLU A 89 -3.15 -10.37 -17.88
C GLU A 89 -3.61 -9.71 -16.58
N GLU A 90 -3.37 -10.33 -15.42
CA GLU A 90 -3.68 -9.76 -14.11
C GLU A 90 -2.98 -8.42 -13.90
N LYS A 91 -1.66 -8.35 -14.17
CA LYS A 91 -0.90 -7.09 -14.11
C LYS A 91 -1.52 -6.01 -14.99
N TRP A 92 -1.82 -6.35 -16.25
CA TRP A 92 -2.39 -5.40 -17.21
C TRP A 92 -3.78 -4.89 -16.79
N VAL A 93 -4.66 -5.77 -16.33
CA VAL A 93 -6.00 -5.38 -15.84
C VAL A 93 -5.88 -4.42 -14.66
N LEU A 94 -4.97 -4.69 -13.73
CA LEU A 94 -4.73 -3.83 -12.57
C LEU A 94 -4.10 -2.49 -12.97
N GLU A 95 -3.19 -2.47 -13.94
CA GLU A 95 -2.59 -1.26 -14.48
C GLU A 95 -3.65 -0.35 -15.14
N VAL A 96 -4.53 -0.91 -15.96
CA VAL A 96 -5.65 -0.17 -16.56
C VAL A 96 -6.54 0.42 -15.47
N ARG A 97 -6.90 -0.38 -14.47
CA ARG A 97 -7.73 0.08 -13.35
C ARG A 97 -7.05 1.17 -12.53
N MET A 98 -5.74 1.05 -12.27
CA MET A 98 -4.97 2.08 -11.57
C MET A 98 -5.02 3.42 -12.29
N ASN A 99 -4.88 3.40 -13.62
CA ASN A 99 -4.98 4.58 -14.47
C ASN A 99 -6.38 5.20 -14.45
N GLU A 100 -7.43 4.39 -14.59
CA GLU A 100 -8.82 4.84 -14.56
C GLU A 100 -9.19 5.48 -13.21
N GLU A 101 -8.70 4.91 -12.10
CA GLU A 101 -9.00 5.38 -10.73
C GLU A 101 -8.05 6.47 -10.22
N ARG A 102 -7.05 6.86 -11.02
CA ARG A 102 -5.96 7.80 -10.68
C ARG A 102 -5.25 7.38 -9.39
N THR A 103 -4.93 6.10 -9.30
CA THR A 103 -4.41 5.45 -8.09
C THR A 103 -3.06 6.02 -7.69
N GLU A 104 -2.14 6.19 -8.64
CA GLU A 104 -0.80 6.75 -8.37
C GLU A 104 -0.87 8.13 -7.74
N GLU A 105 -1.75 9.00 -8.23
CA GLU A 105 -1.91 10.34 -7.66
C GLU A 105 -2.41 10.30 -6.21
N LYS A 106 -3.35 9.40 -5.90
CA LYS A 106 -3.86 9.23 -4.53
C LYS A 106 -2.80 8.65 -3.59
N VAL A 107 -1.99 7.71 -4.09
CA VAL A 107 -0.85 7.16 -3.34
C VAL A 107 0.19 8.25 -3.08
N ASP A 108 0.52 9.08 -4.07
CA ASP A 108 1.41 10.23 -3.92
C ASP A 108 0.89 11.26 -2.91
N GLU A 109 -0.41 11.58 -2.97
CA GLU A 109 -1.05 12.46 -1.99
C GLU A 109 -0.95 11.90 -0.57
N PHE A 110 -1.16 10.59 -0.42
CA PHE A 110 -1.00 9.90 0.86
C PHE A 110 0.45 9.98 1.35
N TYR A 111 1.44 9.69 0.51
CA TYR A 111 2.86 9.75 0.89
C TYR A 111 3.28 11.16 1.31
N LYS A 112 2.79 12.21 0.64
CA LYS A 112 3.03 13.60 1.06
C LYS A 112 2.45 13.93 2.43
N LYS A 113 1.35 13.27 2.83
CA LYS A 113 0.72 13.44 4.15
C LYS A 113 1.37 12.58 5.23
N CYS A 114 1.85 11.40 4.87
CA CYS A 114 2.52 10.50 5.79
C CYS A 114 3.95 10.98 6.06
N LEU A 115 4.17 11.61 7.22
CA LEU A 115 5.47 12.20 7.59
C LEU A 115 6.64 11.23 7.49
N ALA A 116 6.40 9.93 7.67
CA ALA A 116 7.43 8.90 7.58
C ALA A 116 8.00 8.72 6.16
N PHE A 117 7.28 9.14 5.12
CA PHE A 117 7.71 9.06 3.71
C PHE A 117 8.11 10.43 3.14
N ARG A 118 8.17 11.49 3.96
CA ARG A 118 8.42 12.86 3.49
C ARG A 118 9.89 13.22 3.28
N ASP A 119 10.80 12.40 3.81
CA ASP A 119 12.26 12.63 3.83
C ASP A 119 13.05 11.57 3.02
N GLU A 120 12.37 10.74 2.22
CA GLU A 120 13.02 9.82 1.25
C GLU A 120 13.15 10.43 -0.15
#